data_AF-M2U2X1-F1
#
_entry.id   AF-M2U2X1-F1
#
_cell.length_a   1.000
_cell.length_b   1.000
_cell.length_c   1.000
_cell.angle_alpha   90.00
_cell.angle_beta   90.00
_cell.angle_gamma   90.00
#
_symmetry.space_group_name_H-M   'P 1'
#
loop_
_entity.id
_entity.type
_entity.pdbx_description
1 polymer ?
#
loop_
_entity_poly.entity_id
_entity_poly.type
_entity_poly.pdbx_seq_one_letter_code
_entity_poly.pdbx_strand_id
1 'polypeptide(L)'
;MIVSGSIVALVSLLPAVWSVPTNYTNKLPTCGANECLTDGYFDGCAPGNLVCICNLEQDDVDRYVKTVQPCLDGEPGKKACTLGAVANYKQLLADVCSKPEYGNLNKTVSFEPVQFPPR
;
A
#
# COMPACT_ATOMS: atom_id res chain seq x y z
N MET A 1 -35.80 -2.41 -47.55
CA MET A 1 -35.47 -3.36 -46.46
C MET A 1 -34.06 -3.85 -46.71
N ILE A 2 -33.09 -3.41 -45.90
CA ILE A 2 -31.70 -3.91 -45.94
C ILE A 2 -31.42 -4.46 -44.55
N VAL A 3 -30.86 -5.66 -44.57
CA VAL A 3 -30.77 -6.63 -43.48
C VAL A 3 -29.72 -6.20 -42.46
N SER A 4 -30.06 -6.45 -41.20
CA SER A 4 -29.25 -6.33 -40.00
C SER A 4 -27.81 -6.80 -40.16
N GLY A 5 -26.90 -6.09 -39.49
CA GLY A 5 -25.52 -6.51 -39.30
C GLY A 5 -24.89 -5.80 -38.09
N SER A 6 -25.32 -6.16 -36.87
CA SER A 6 -24.66 -5.68 -35.65
C SER A 6 -23.52 -6.63 -35.30
N ILE A 7 -22.28 -6.17 -35.48
CA ILE A 7 -21.08 -6.87 -35.03
C ILE A 7 -21.00 -6.71 -33.51
N VAL A 8 -21.37 -7.74 -32.76
CA VAL A 8 -21.15 -7.79 -31.31
C VAL A 8 -19.71 -8.23 -31.09
N ALA A 9 -18.81 -7.26 -30.88
CA ALA A 9 -17.45 -7.54 -30.45
C ALA A 9 -17.49 -7.96 -28.96
N LEU A 10 -17.44 -9.27 -28.71
CA LEU A 10 -17.19 -9.82 -27.38
C LEU A 10 -15.72 -9.61 -27.03
N VAL A 11 -15.41 -8.50 -26.37
CA VAL A 11 -14.10 -8.25 -25.77
C VAL A 11 -13.98 -9.16 -24.56
N SER A 12 -13.16 -10.20 -24.67
CA SER A 12 -12.85 -11.15 -23.62
C SER A 12 -12.15 -10.43 -22.46
N LEU A 13 -12.86 -10.26 -21.35
CA LEU A 13 -12.30 -9.85 -20.07
C LEU A 13 -11.45 -11.01 -19.52
N LEU A 14 -10.18 -11.05 -19.90
CA LEU A 14 -9.20 -11.86 -19.19
C LEU A 14 -9.11 -11.33 -17.75
N PRO A 15 -9.28 -12.17 -16.71
CA PRO A 15 -8.93 -11.76 -15.37
C PRO A 15 -7.43 -11.51 -15.38
N ALA A 16 -7.04 -10.24 -15.22
CA ALA A 16 -5.67 -9.89 -14.90
C ALA A 16 -5.37 -10.48 -13.52
N VAL A 17 -4.91 -11.74 -13.51
CA VAL A 17 -4.29 -12.34 -12.34
C VAL A 17 -2.99 -11.57 -12.16
N TRP A 18 -3.05 -10.50 -11.39
CA TRP A 18 -1.86 -9.85 -10.87
C TRP A 18 -1.16 -10.91 -10.02
N SER A 19 -0.11 -11.48 -10.60
CA SER A 19 0.82 -12.37 -9.91
C SER A 19 1.42 -11.61 -8.74
N VAL A 20 0.81 -11.79 -7.57
CA VAL A 20 1.35 -11.34 -6.29
C VAL A 20 2.68 -12.06 -6.11
N PRO A 21 3.82 -11.34 -6.03
CA PRO A 21 5.10 -11.99 -5.85
C PRO A 21 5.13 -12.66 -4.46
N THR A 22 5.15 -13.99 -4.44
CA THR A 22 5.15 -14.84 -3.23
C THR A 22 6.52 -14.92 -2.53
N ASN A 23 7.41 -13.95 -2.77
CA ASN A 23 8.73 -13.91 -2.15
C ASN A 23 9.14 -12.48 -1.81
N TYR A 24 8.58 -11.95 -0.72
CA TYR A 24 8.96 -10.65 -0.14
C TYR A 24 10.28 -10.74 0.63
N THR A 25 11.34 -11.24 -0.01
CA THR A 25 12.71 -11.25 0.55
C THR A 25 13.53 -10.04 0.08
N ASN A 26 13.03 -9.28 -0.90
CA ASN A 26 13.50 -7.93 -1.17
C ASN A 26 12.95 -7.00 -0.10
N LYS A 27 13.85 -6.39 0.70
CA LYS A 27 13.50 -5.31 1.64
C LYS A 27 12.61 -4.32 0.91
N LEU A 28 11.33 -4.28 1.29
CA LEU A 28 10.38 -3.36 0.70
C LEU A 28 10.91 -1.93 0.89
N PRO A 29 11.00 -1.10 -0.16
CA PRO A 29 11.37 0.30 0.02
C PRO A 29 10.33 0.96 0.94
N THR A 30 10.79 1.39 2.10
CA THR A 30 9.94 1.99 3.15
C THR A 30 9.56 3.44 2.82
N CYS A 31 10.06 3.97 1.71
CA CYS A 31 9.77 5.31 1.21
C CYS A 31 9.90 6.42 2.26
N GLY A 32 10.93 6.33 3.10
CA GLY A 32 11.20 7.33 4.15
C GLY A 32 10.32 7.20 5.40
N ALA A 33 9.47 6.17 5.52
CA ALA A 33 8.65 5.95 6.72
C ALA A 33 9.50 5.87 8.01
N ASN A 34 10.70 5.32 7.93
CA ASN A 34 11.65 5.22 9.04
C ASN A 34 12.06 6.59 9.61
N GLU A 35 12.02 7.67 8.83
CA GLU A 35 12.42 9.01 9.26
C GLU A 35 11.41 9.62 10.26
N CYS A 36 10.18 9.10 10.30
CA CYS A 36 9.14 9.51 11.26
C CYS A 36 9.08 8.60 12.48
N LEU A 37 9.90 7.55 12.53
CA LEU A 37 9.90 6.56 13.60
C LEU A 37 11.09 6.77 14.51
N THR A 38 10.89 6.62 15.82
CA THR A 38 11.99 6.60 16.78
C THR A 38 12.87 5.39 16.49
N ASP A 39 14.17 5.62 16.29
CA ASP A 39 15.17 4.59 15.94
C ASP A 39 14.89 3.81 14.64
N GLY A 40 13.94 4.28 13.81
CA GLY A 40 13.56 3.63 12.55
C GLY A 40 12.62 2.42 12.70
N TYR A 41 12.07 2.17 13.90
CA TYR A 41 11.15 1.07 14.19
C TYR A 41 9.84 1.59 14.83
N PHE A 42 8.75 0.85 14.63
CA PHE A 42 7.47 1.10 15.28
C PHE A 42 7.10 -0.12 16.13
N ASP A 43 7.11 0.04 17.46
CA ASP A 43 6.86 -1.05 18.43
C ASP A 43 7.68 -2.33 18.15
N GLY A 44 8.93 -2.15 17.73
CA GLY A 44 9.82 -3.26 17.36
C GLY A 44 9.63 -3.81 15.93
N CYS A 45 8.63 -3.33 15.20
CA CYS A 45 8.42 -3.65 13.79
C CYS A 45 9.16 -2.67 12.88
N ALA A 46 9.95 -3.19 11.95
CA ALA A 46 10.53 -2.37 10.90
C ALA A 46 9.43 -1.93 9.90
N PRO A 47 9.47 -0.70 9.35
CA PRO A 47 8.49 -0.22 8.38
C PRO A 47 8.41 -1.05 7.08
N GLY A 48 9.44 -1.86 6.79
CA GLY A 48 9.45 -2.80 5.67
C GLY A 48 8.87 -4.18 6.02
N ASN A 49 8.61 -4.47 7.30
CA ASN A 49 7.98 -5.71 7.77
C ASN A 49 6.49 -5.46 8.04
N LEU A 50 5.72 -5.41 6.94
CA LEU A 50 4.29 -5.10 6.98
C LEU A 50 3.50 -6.12 7.80
N VAL A 51 3.86 -7.40 7.74
CA VAL A 51 3.19 -8.45 8.53
C VAL A 51 3.36 -8.21 10.03
N CYS A 52 4.54 -7.79 10.50
CA CYS A 52 4.75 -7.42 11.90
C CYS A 52 3.81 -6.29 12.33
N ILE A 53 3.75 -5.22 11.53
CA ILE A 53 2.88 -4.06 11.79
C ILE A 53 1.41 -4.48 11.83
N CYS A 54 0.97 -5.27 10.86
CA CYS A 54 -0.42 -5.72 10.75
C CYS A 54 -0.84 -6.76 11.82
N ASN A 55 0.11 -7.33 12.57
CA ASN A 55 -0.18 -8.19 13.73
C ASN A 55 -0.49 -7.38 15.00
N LEU A 56 -0.23 -6.07 15.02
CA LEU A 56 -0.55 -5.20 16.14
C LEU A 56 -2.08 -5.01 16.29
N GLU A 57 -2.51 -4.39 17.38
CA GLU A 57 -3.91 -4.00 17.56
C GLU A 57 -4.31 -2.94 16.51
N GLN A 58 -5.61 -2.84 16.21
CA GLN A 58 -6.07 -1.91 15.16
C GLN A 58 -5.67 -0.46 15.47
N ASP A 59 -5.77 -0.04 16.74
CA ASP A 59 -5.34 1.29 17.18
C ASP A 59 -3.85 1.55 16.95
N ASP A 60 -3.00 0.53 17.08
CA ASP A 60 -1.56 0.66 16.82
C ASP A 60 -1.26 0.71 15.32
N VAL A 61 -2.00 -0.02 14.49
CA VAL A 61 -1.91 0.10 13.02
C VAL A 61 -2.34 1.50 12.57
N ASP A 62 -3.40 2.05 13.14
CA ASP A 62 -3.86 3.41 12.84
C ASP A 62 -2.86 4.46 13.32
N ARG A 63 -2.23 4.23 14.49
CA ARG A 63 -1.13 5.06 14.99
C ARG A 63 0.07 5.01 14.06
N TYR A 64 0.44 3.82 13.58
CA TYR A 64 1.53 3.65 12.62
C TYR A 64 1.28 4.50 11.37
N VAL A 65 0.09 4.38 10.77
CA VAL A 65 -0.31 5.13 9.59
C VAL A 65 -0.18 6.63 9.84
N LYS A 66 -0.76 7.14 10.94
CA LYS A 66 -0.68 8.56 11.32
C LYS A 66 0.75 9.04 11.51
N THR A 67 1.61 8.21 12.11
CA THR A 67 3.01 8.55 12.35
C THR A 67 3.81 8.63 11.06
N VAL A 68 3.66 7.67 10.14
CA VAL A 68 4.52 7.59 8.94
C VAL A 68 3.99 8.40 7.75
N GLN A 69 2.69 8.68 7.69
CA GLN A 69 2.06 9.44 6.61
C GLN A 69 2.76 10.78 6.30
N PRO A 70 3.09 11.65 7.28
CA PRO A 70 3.78 12.90 6.99
C PRO A 70 5.19 12.70 6.38
N CYS A 71 5.89 11.61 6.72
CA CYS A 71 7.17 11.30 6.08
C CYS A 71 7.01 10.74 4.67
N LEU A 72 6.02 9.87 4.46
CA LEU A 72 5.70 9.31 3.14
C LEU A 72 5.29 10.42 2.14
N ASP A 73 4.46 11.37 2.58
CA ASP A 73 3.93 12.44 1.73
C ASP A 73 4.84 13.70 1.68
N GLY A 74 5.77 13.79 2.63
CA GLY A 74 6.70 14.90 2.78
C GLY A 74 7.99 14.76 1.95
N GLU A 75 8.95 15.63 2.26
CA GLU A 75 10.31 15.59 1.70
C GLU A 75 11.01 14.23 1.81
N PRO A 76 10.93 13.50 2.95
CA PRO A 76 11.58 12.20 3.08
C PRO A 76 11.11 11.20 2.02
N GLY A 77 9.78 11.06 1.86
CA GLY A 77 9.20 10.14 0.90
C GLY A 77 9.46 10.53 -0.55
N LYS A 78 9.43 11.83 -0.87
CA LYS A 78 9.79 12.35 -2.20
C LYS A 78 11.25 12.11 -2.57
N LYS A 79 12.15 12.13 -1.59
CA LYS A 79 13.59 11.84 -1.79
C LYS A 79 13.87 10.35 -1.90
N ALA A 80 13.18 9.53 -1.11
CA ALA A 80 13.40 8.09 -1.06
C ALA A 80 12.69 7.34 -2.20
N CYS A 81 11.52 7.81 -2.64
CA CYS A 81 10.64 7.10 -3.56
C CYS A 81 9.99 8.05 -4.58
N THR A 82 9.60 7.48 -5.72
CA THR A 82 8.66 8.15 -6.63
C THR A 82 7.27 8.19 -6.00
N LEU A 83 6.40 9.12 -6.45
CA LEU A 83 5.00 9.18 -5.98
C LEU A 83 4.26 7.85 -6.18
N GLY A 84 4.53 7.14 -7.28
CA GLY A 84 3.97 5.82 -7.54
C GLY A 84 4.47 4.75 -6.57
N ALA A 85 5.74 4.81 -6.17
CA ALA A 85 6.29 3.89 -5.18
C ALA A 85 5.73 4.15 -3.76
N VAL A 86 5.52 5.42 -3.38
CA VAL A 86 4.83 5.78 -2.13
C VAL A 86 3.39 5.25 -2.15
N ALA A 87 2.66 5.44 -3.25
CA ALA A 87 1.30 4.93 -3.40
C ALA A 87 1.26 3.40 -3.30
N ASN A 88 2.20 2.70 -3.95
CA ASN A 88 2.30 1.26 -3.89
C ASN A 88 2.62 0.76 -2.47
N TYR A 89 3.51 1.44 -1.73
CA TYR A 89 3.77 1.12 -0.33
C TYR A 89 2.50 1.22 0.53
N LYS A 90 1.73 2.31 0.38
CA LYS A 90 0.45 2.51 1.09
C LYS A 90 -0.56 1.42 0.74
N GLN A 91 -0.70 1.08 -0.54
CA GLN A 91 -1.59 0.02 -1.00
C GLN A 91 -1.17 -1.36 -0.49
N LEU A 92 0.12 -1.65 -0.50
CA LEU A 92 0.63 -2.93 -0.05
C LEU A 92 0.43 -3.12 1.46
N LEU A 93 0.61 -2.08 2.27
CA LEU A 93 0.30 -2.15 3.70
C LEU A 93 -1.18 -2.51 3.91
N ALA A 94 -2.09 -1.88 3.17
CA ALA A 94 -3.51 -2.19 3.23
C ALA A 94 -3.83 -3.62 2.77
N ASP A 95 -3.20 -4.09 1.70
CA ASP A 95 -3.36 -5.45 1.19
C ASP A 95 -2.84 -6.49 2.18
N VAL A 96 -1.65 -6.30 2.76
CA VAL A 96 -1.07 -7.22 3.74
C VAL A 96 -1.92 -7.29 5.01
N CYS A 97 -2.43 -6.15 5.46
CA CYS A 97 -3.27 -6.07 6.66
C CYS A 97 -4.65 -6.71 6.50
N SER A 98 -5.20 -6.74 5.28
CA SER A 98 -6.59 -7.17 5.02
C SER A 98 -6.71 -8.55 4.39
N LYS A 99 -5.76 -8.97 3.55
CA LYS A 99 -5.87 -10.22 2.78
C LYS A 99 -5.47 -11.44 3.61
N PRO A 100 -6.26 -12.54 3.54
CA PRO A 100 -5.99 -13.76 4.30
C PRO A 100 -4.70 -14.47 3.87
N GLU A 101 -4.17 -14.18 2.67
CA GLU A 101 -2.93 -14.76 2.14
C GLU A 101 -1.68 -14.36 2.95
N TYR A 102 -1.75 -13.29 3.75
CA TYR A 102 -0.69 -12.85 4.66
C TYR A 102 -0.98 -13.17 6.14
N GLY A 103 -2.08 -13.88 6.41
CA GLY A 103 -2.58 -14.21 7.74
C GLY A 103 -4.01 -13.71 7.97
N ASN A 104 -4.69 -14.26 8.98
CA ASN A 104 -6.01 -13.80 9.42
C ASN A 104 -5.90 -12.49 10.24
N LEU A 105 -5.28 -11.47 9.66
CA LEU A 105 -4.97 -10.19 10.33
C LEU A 105 -6.21 -9.29 10.40
N ASN A 106 -7.03 -9.29 9.35
CA ASN A 106 -8.33 -8.61 9.25
C ASN A 106 -8.28 -7.15 9.77
N LYS A 107 -7.22 -6.42 9.40
CA LYS A 107 -7.01 -5.01 9.77
C LYS A 107 -7.44 -4.10 8.64
N THR A 108 -7.93 -2.93 9.03
CA THR A 108 -8.19 -1.83 8.10
C THR A 108 -7.00 -0.89 8.09
N VAL A 109 -6.61 -0.40 6.91
CA VAL A 109 -5.55 0.59 6.76
C VAL A 109 -6.09 1.69 5.87
N SER A 110 -6.07 2.94 6.35
CA SER A 110 -6.54 4.09 5.60
C SER A 110 -5.59 5.27 5.78
N PHE A 111 -4.87 5.61 4.71
CA PHE A 111 -4.11 6.86 4.64
C PHE A 111 -5.02 8.01 4.23
N GLU A 112 -4.77 9.21 4.74
CA GLU A 112 -5.48 10.38 4.24
C GLU A 112 -5.03 10.72 2.81
N PRO A 113 -5.92 11.27 1.98
CA PRO A 113 -5.55 11.74 0.65
C PRO A 113 -4.51 12.87 0.75
N VAL A 114 -3.53 12.84 -0.15
CA VAL A 114 -2.50 13.88 -0.24
C VAL A 114 -3.20 15.22 -0.51
N GLN A 115 -3.14 16.13 0.46
CA GLN A 115 -3.60 17.50 0.32
C GLN A 115 -2.65 18.22 -0.63
N PHE A 116 -2.96 18.25 -1.92
CA PHE A 116 -2.26 19.12 -2.86
C PHE A 116 -2.69 20.58 -2.56
N PRO A 117 -1.76 21.50 -2.26
CA PRO A 117 -2.11 22.91 -2.24
C PRO A 117 -2.60 23.31 -3.65
N PRO A 118 -3.61 24.19 -3.76
CA PRO A 118 -4.02 24.72 -5.06
C PRO A 118 -2.80 25.37 -5.74
N ARG A 119 -2.61 25.03 -7.02
CA ARG A 119 -1.58 25.65 -7.88
C ARG A 119 -1.81 27.15 -8.05
#